data_AF-A0A7Z0DAJ1-F1
#
_entry.id   AF-A0A7Z0DAJ1-F1
#
_cell.length_a   1.000
_cell.length_b   1.000
_cell.length_c   1.000
_cell.angle_alpha   90.00
_cell.angle_beta   90.00
_cell.angle_gamma   90.00
#
_symmetry.space_group_name_H-M   'P 1'
#
loop_
_entity.id
_entity.type
_entity.pdbx_description
1 polymer ?
#
loop_
_entity_poly.entity_id
_entity_poly.type
_entity_poly.pdbx_seq_one_letter_code
_entity_poly.pdbx_strand_id
1 'polypeptide(L)'
;MISFRAGCQTYADKLSAYVDAALPTAVHEEIATHVAGCPDCRAEVASLRHVRSLLRSGADAEPAGQPVRGPQALPDRLRSIAGESADQPLWARPFDPHDRPGAGFAALPSNRRDARRRRLITTGSLLTLLVGVALVGWVAAPPSRQVVVEPTAQARAGFASALNQMPLSNAAVGAVAASPGVPLAAGPAGAGPVPQQAFESPVATGSDCQRSLHRAQRADAEVSVSGVQTVQHLGPSGWVQSTVSVENLPGFGTSLSVLDGADIADTDFVPVGRPSILDLSSLGRFELSCRELGGSVAGRPAATVDARMPGESDPRVRWWIDAETGYLLWTERYAEGRLVSSAGFTSLTFGAAVDGLLSADPPGGAEERPAGPSRAPQMGGLQLLSVRGTDDGGCIESVYGDGLTTLTVSRQPGTLVPGDGMTFDAATGAWRAVDGAVTVLAWQSGGDVWTVVTDGSAQLVESVSGSLPHAAPTQPGPFDRILAGLDWIASRAGIR
;
A
#
# COMPACT_ATOMS: atom_id res chain seq x y z
N MET A 1 23.20 -70.44 -70.37
CA MET A 1 22.09 -71.39 -70.11
C MET A 1 22.48 -72.15 -68.85
N ILE A 2 21.80 -72.03 -67.72
CA ILE A 2 20.36 -72.27 -67.50
C ILE A 2 19.78 -71.18 -66.58
N SER A 3 18.61 -70.70 -66.98
CA SER A 3 17.71 -69.84 -66.23
C SER A 3 16.89 -70.69 -65.25
N PHE A 4 16.80 -70.29 -63.98
CA PHE A 4 15.69 -70.43 -63.01
C PHE A 4 16.22 -70.26 -61.56
N ARG A 5 15.54 -69.61 -60.60
CA ARG A 5 14.31 -68.79 -60.60
C ARG A 5 14.14 -68.15 -59.21
N ALA A 6 13.48 -67.00 -59.16
CA ALA A 6 13.09 -66.23 -57.96
C ALA A 6 12.35 -67.01 -56.84
N GLY A 7 12.00 -68.29 -57.03
CA GLY A 7 11.34 -69.11 -56.02
C GLY A 7 12.25 -69.55 -54.86
N CYS A 8 13.57 -69.65 -55.06
CA CYS A 8 14.47 -70.10 -53.98
C CYS A 8 14.59 -69.06 -52.84
N GLN A 9 14.55 -67.76 -53.16
CA GLN A 9 14.57 -66.69 -52.16
C GLN A 9 13.38 -66.75 -51.20
N THR A 10 12.20 -67.18 -51.68
CA THR A 10 11.01 -67.36 -50.84
C THR A 10 11.19 -68.45 -49.78
N TYR A 11 12.07 -69.42 -50.03
CA TYR A 11 12.32 -70.55 -49.13
C TYR A 11 13.60 -70.43 -48.31
N ALA A 12 14.55 -69.55 -48.68
CA ALA A 12 15.84 -69.40 -48.01
C ALA A 12 15.68 -69.22 -46.49
N ASP A 13 14.80 -68.31 -46.05
CA ASP A 13 14.55 -68.04 -44.63
C ASP A 13 13.83 -69.20 -43.90
N LYS A 14 13.23 -70.13 -44.66
CA LYS A 14 12.46 -71.27 -44.13
C LYS A 14 13.24 -72.59 -44.13
N LEU A 15 14.41 -72.67 -44.78
CA LEU A 15 15.20 -73.90 -44.86
C LEU A 15 15.73 -74.37 -43.50
N SER A 16 16.12 -73.43 -42.63
CA SER A 16 16.53 -73.74 -41.24
C SER A 16 15.38 -74.34 -40.44
N ALA A 17 14.20 -73.70 -40.47
CA ALA A 17 13.00 -74.18 -39.81
C ALA A 17 12.51 -75.53 -40.37
N TYR A 18 12.72 -75.79 -41.66
CA TYR A 18 12.48 -77.08 -42.30
C TYR A 18 13.41 -78.18 -41.77
N VAL A 19 14.71 -77.90 -41.58
CA VAL A 19 15.67 -78.85 -41.00
C VAL A 19 15.32 -79.18 -39.55
N ASP A 20 14.77 -78.24 -38.79
CA ASP A 20 14.40 -78.40 -37.38
C ASP A 20 12.97 -78.93 -37.15
N ALA A 21 12.24 -79.26 -38.23
CA ALA A 21 10.84 -79.70 -38.19
C ALA A 21 9.90 -78.72 -37.45
N ALA A 22 10.23 -77.42 -37.47
CA ALA A 22 9.53 -76.35 -36.77
C ALA A 22 8.46 -75.66 -37.64
N LEU A 23 8.09 -76.26 -38.78
CA LEU A 23 7.11 -75.72 -39.71
C LEU A 23 5.78 -76.50 -39.63
N PRO A 24 4.63 -75.85 -39.86
CA PRO A 24 3.36 -76.54 -40.06
C PRO A 24 3.46 -77.59 -41.18
N THR A 25 2.78 -78.72 -41.03
CA THR A 25 2.84 -79.86 -41.97
C THR A 25 2.63 -79.46 -43.43
N ALA A 26 1.66 -78.58 -43.70
CA ALA A 26 1.38 -78.08 -45.06
C ALA A 26 2.58 -77.34 -45.70
N VAL A 27 3.30 -76.53 -44.92
CA VAL A 27 4.47 -75.77 -45.40
C VAL A 27 5.69 -76.68 -45.53
N HIS A 28 5.80 -77.69 -44.65
CA HIS A 28 6.86 -78.68 -44.69
C HIS A 28 6.78 -79.53 -45.98
N GLU A 29 5.58 -79.93 -46.42
CA GLU A 29 5.37 -80.67 -47.68
C GLU A 29 5.70 -79.82 -48.92
N GLU A 30 5.32 -78.54 -48.90
CA GLU A 30 5.64 -77.59 -49.98
C GLU A 30 7.16 -77.43 -50.17
N ILE A 31 7.89 -77.23 -49.07
CA ILE A 31 9.36 -77.11 -49.09
C ILE A 31 10.02 -78.44 -49.45
N ALA A 32 9.50 -79.57 -48.96
CA ALA A 32 10.02 -80.90 -49.33
C ALA A 32 9.94 -81.13 -50.84
N THR A 33 8.83 -80.71 -51.47
CA THR A 33 8.64 -80.77 -52.92
C THR A 33 9.64 -79.89 -53.66
N HIS A 34 9.89 -78.68 -53.16
CA HIS A 34 10.88 -77.77 -53.74
C HIS A 34 12.33 -78.30 -53.63
N VAL A 35 12.73 -78.80 -52.45
CA VAL A 35 14.07 -79.37 -52.20
C VAL A 35 14.32 -80.64 -53.03
N ALA A 36 13.26 -81.41 -53.32
CA ALA A 36 13.36 -82.54 -54.25
C ALA A 36 13.66 -82.07 -55.68
N GLY A 37 13.13 -80.91 -56.12
CA GLY A 37 13.30 -80.38 -57.46
C GLY A 37 14.51 -79.44 -57.68
N CYS A 38 15.06 -78.84 -56.62
CA CYS A 38 16.14 -77.85 -56.71
C CYS A 38 17.49 -78.38 -56.15
N PRO A 39 18.56 -78.45 -56.96
CA PRO A 39 19.87 -78.92 -56.50
C PRO A 39 20.53 -77.97 -55.47
N ASP A 40 20.34 -76.65 -55.61
CA ASP A 40 20.98 -75.65 -54.74
C ASP A 40 20.40 -75.69 -53.31
N CYS A 41 19.07 -75.65 -53.18
CA CYS A 41 18.42 -75.77 -51.87
C CYS A 41 18.66 -77.14 -51.23
N ARG A 42 18.89 -78.20 -52.02
CA ARG A 42 19.28 -79.51 -51.49
C ARG A 42 20.68 -79.48 -50.87
N ALA A 43 21.63 -78.80 -51.51
CA ALA A 43 22.97 -78.62 -50.96
C ALA A 43 22.95 -77.80 -49.66
N GLU A 44 22.12 -76.77 -49.59
CA GLU A 44 21.95 -75.94 -48.40
C GLU A 44 21.27 -76.70 -47.23
N VAL A 45 20.23 -77.49 -47.50
CA VAL A 45 19.63 -78.37 -46.48
C VAL A 45 20.64 -79.42 -45.99
N ALA A 46 21.51 -79.94 -46.86
CA ALA A 46 22.56 -80.87 -46.48
C ALA A 46 23.63 -80.21 -45.60
N SER A 47 24.02 -78.96 -45.89
CA SER A 47 24.98 -78.22 -45.06
C SER A 47 24.40 -77.92 -43.67
N LEU A 48 23.14 -77.50 -43.59
CA LEU A 48 22.44 -77.26 -42.33
C LEU A 48 22.30 -78.55 -41.49
N ARG A 49 21.99 -79.69 -42.13
CA ARG A 49 21.98 -81.00 -41.45
C ARG A 49 23.37 -81.41 -40.97
N HIS A 50 24.42 -81.10 -41.74
CA HIS A 50 25.80 -81.37 -41.34
C HIS A 50 26.20 -80.54 -40.12
N VAL A 51 25.88 -79.24 -40.08
CA VAL A 51 26.11 -78.38 -38.91
C VAL A 51 25.34 -78.90 -37.69
N ARG A 52 24.07 -79.27 -37.85
CA ARG A 52 23.26 -79.87 -36.77
C ARG A 52 23.87 -81.19 -36.27
N SER A 53 24.39 -82.02 -37.17
CA SER A 53 25.11 -83.24 -36.79
C SER A 53 26.36 -82.92 -35.98
N LEU A 54 27.17 -81.93 -36.40
CA LEU A 54 28.38 -81.51 -35.69
C LEU A 54 28.06 -81.00 -34.28
N LEU A 55 27.00 -80.20 -34.13
CA LEU A 55 26.55 -79.69 -32.84
C LEU A 55 26.00 -80.80 -31.93
N ARG A 56 25.30 -81.81 -32.48
CA ARG A 56 24.88 -82.99 -31.70
C ARG A 56 26.07 -83.87 -31.33
N SER A 57 26.98 -84.14 -32.26
CA SER A 57 28.18 -84.93 -31.95
C SER A 57 29.14 -84.22 -31.00
N GLY A 58 29.16 -82.87 -30.98
CA GLY A 58 29.88 -82.10 -29.97
C GLY A 58 29.23 -82.12 -28.58
N ALA A 59 27.94 -82.46 -28.50
CA ALA A 59 27.21 -82.69 -27.25
C ALA A 59 27.26 -84.16 -26.80
N ASP A 60 27.46 -85.10 -27.73
CA ASP A 60 27.43 -86.56 -27.50
C ASP A 60 28.84 -87.22 -27.49
N ALA A 61 29.92 -86.46 -27.70
CA ALA A 61 31.30 -86.97 -27.69
C ALA A 61 32.04 -86.72 -26.35
N GLU A 62 31.61 -87.40 -25.30
CA GLU A 62 32.50 -87.87 -24.23
C GLU A 62 31.93 -89.17 -23.61
N PRO A 63 32.73 -90.26 -23.50
CA PRO A 63 32.27 -91.50 -22.90
C PRO A 63 32.38 -91.43 -21.37
N ALA A 64 31.37 -91.98 -20.70
CA ALA A 64 31.31 -92.31 -19.27
C ALA A 64 31.18 -91.13 -18.26
N GLY A 65 29.93 -90.74 -18.00
CA GLY A 65 29.42 -90.70 -16.62
C GLY A 65 29.46 -89.37 -15.85
N GLN A 66 28.75 -88.32 -16.29
CA GLN A 66 28.00 -87.40 -15.41
C GLN A 66 27.23 -86.36 -16.25
N PRO A 67 25.94 -86.03 -15.97
CA PRO A 67 25.30 -84.91 -16.64
C PRO A 67 25.95 -83.61 -16.16
N VAL A 68 26.60 -82.88 -17.07
CA VAL A 68 27.13 -81.53 -16.83
C VAL A 68 25.95 -80.58 -16.61
N ARG A 69 25.56 -80.39 -15.34
CA ARG A 69 24.71 -79.27 -14.95
C ARG A 69 25.57 -78.01 -15.03
N GLY A 70 25.37 -77.20 -16.08
CA GLY A 70 25.95 -75.86 -16.16
C GLY A 70 25.57 -75.03 -14.92
N PRO A 71 26.39 -74.04 -14.50
CA PRO A 71 26.10 -73.23 -13.33
C PRO A 71 24.71 -72.59 -13.49
N GLN A 72 23.77 -72.92 -12.60
CA GLN A 72 22.41 -72.35 -12.54
C GLN A 72 22.44 -70.80 -12.41
N ALA A 73 23.61 -70.23 -12.09
CA ALA A 73 23.84 -68.80 -12.06
C ALA A 73 23.83 -68.14 -13.46
N LEU A 74 24.11 -68.85 -14.55
CA LEU A 74 24.19 -68.24 -15.89
C LEU A 74 22.81 -67.86 -16.45
N PRO A 75 21.79 -68.75 -16.42
CA PRO A 75 20.45 -68.40 -16.86
C PRO A 75 19.83 -67.26 -16.05
N ASP A 76 20.04 -67.24 -14.73
CA ASP A 76 19.53 -66.18 -13.86
C ASP A 76 20.22 -64.84 -14.10
N ARG A 77 21.53 -64.84 -14.35
CA ARG A 77 22.25 -63.62 -14.75
C ARG A 77 21.77 -63.11 -16.10
N LEU A 78 21.58 -64.00 -17.08
CA LEU A 78 21.09 -63.62 -18.40
C LEU A 78 19.64 -63.11 -18.34
N ARG A 79 18.77 -63.70 -17.51
CA ARG A 79 17.43 -63.17 -17.21
C ARG A 79 17.49 -61.80 -16.56
N SER A 80 18.37 -61.59 -15.59
CA SER A 80 18.54 -60.29 -14.93
C SER A 80 19.02 -59.18 -15.87
N ILE A 81 19.87 -59.52 -16.85
CA ILE A 81 20.33 -58.59 -17.89
C ILE A 81 19.22 -58.28 -18.90
N ALA A 82 18.37 -59.28 -19.23
CA ALA A 82 17.28 -59.14 -20.18
C ALA A 82 15.99 -58.51 -19.59
N GLY A 83 15.82 -58.48 -18.26
CA GLY A 83 14.66 -57.87 -17.59
C GLY A 83 13.33 -58.53 -17.98
N GLU A 84 12.25 -57.75 -18.06
CA GLU A 84 10.89 -58.20 -18.46
C GLU A 84 10.83 -58.82 -19.88
N SER A 85 11.90 -58.69 -20.67
CA SER A 85 12.03 -59.26 -22.02
C SER A 85 12.64 -60.66 -22.04
N ALA A 86 12.93 -61.26 -20.88
CA ALA A 86 13.58 -62.56 -20.75
C ALA A 86 12.65 -63.75 -21.05
N ASP A 87 11.34 -63.58 -20.87
CA ASP A 87 10.35 -64.65 -21.02
C ASP A 87 9.60 -64.60 -22.35
N GLN A 88 9.98 -63.67 -23.26
CA GLN A 88 9.40 -63.61 -24.60
C GLN A 88 10.20 -64.49 -25.58
N PRO A 89 9.54 -65.34 -26.38
CA PRO A 89 10.24 -66.18 -27.34
C PRO A 89 10.91 -65.33 -28.42
N LEU A 90 12.12 -65.72 -28.83
CA LEU A 90 13.01 -64.91 -29.68
C LEU A 90 12.40 -64.47 -31.02
N TRP A 91 11.41 -65.20 -31.53
CA TRP A 91 10.68 -64.88 -32.75
C TRP A 91 9.61 -63.78 -32.59
N ALA A 92 9.21 -63.44 -31.36
CA ALA A 92 8.25 -62.38 -31.06
C ALA A 92 8.90 -61.00 -30.95
N ARG A 93 10.23 -60.91 -31.07
CA ARG A 93 10.93 -59.64 -31.17
C ARG A 93 10.76 -59.09 -32.58
N PRO A 94 10.35 -57.82 -32.77
CA PRO A 94 10.50 -57.17 -34.05
C PRO A 94 12.00 -57.13 -34.35
N PHE A 95 12.44 -57.90 -35.35
CA PHE A 95 13.71 -57.63 -35.99
C PHE A 95 13.52 -56.30 -36.71
N ASP A 96 13.87 -55.19 -36.05
CA ASP A 96 13.80 -53.86 -36.67
C ASP A 96 14.60 -53.90 -37.98
N PRO A 97 13.96 -53.71 -39.14
CA PRO A 97 14.66 -53.66 -40.41
C PRO A 97 15.61 -52.47 -40.37
N HIS A 98 16.85 -52.72 -40.75
CA HIS A 98 17.91 -51.72 -40.91
C HIS A 98 17.41 -50.45 -41.62
N ASP A 99 17.17 -49.38 -40.86
CA ASP A 99 17.05 -48.04 -41.45
C ASP A 99 17.42 -46.92 -40.46
N ARG A 100 18.64 -46.97 -39.91
CA ARG A 100 19.39 -45.76 -39.48
C ARG A 100 20.91 -45.99 -39.66
N PRO A 101 21.58 -45.30 -40.59
CA PRO A 101 23.03 -45.36 -40.69
C PRO A 101 23.64 -44.62 -39.49
N GLY A 102 24.31 -45.36 -38.60
CA GLY A 102 25.17 -44.78 -37.55
C GLY A 102 25.00 -45.30 -36.12
N ALA A 103 24.07 -46.21 -35.84
CA ALA A 103 23.95 -46.79 -34.49
C ALA A 103 24.64 -48.17 -34.44
N GLY A 104 25.92 -48.19 -34.07
CA GLY A 104 26.63 -49.43 -33.73
C GLY A 104 25.99 -50.14 -32.52
N PHE A 105 26.49 -51.34 -32.21
CA PHE A 105 26.07 -52.31 -31.17
C PHE A 105 25.99 -51.79 -29.70
N ALA A 106 25.78 -50.51 -29.45
CA ALA A 106 25.82 -49.84 -28.16
C ALA A 106 24.51 -49.15 -27.74
N ALA A 107 23.38 -49.42 -28.40
CA ALA A 107 22.07 -48.90 -27.98
C ALA A 107 21.35 -49.90 -27.05
N LEU A 108 21.93 -50.17 -25.88
CA LEU A 108 21.17 -50.78 -24.78
C LEU A 108 20.15 -49.74 -24.26
N PRO A 109 18.86 -50.08 -24.09
CA PRO A 109 17.88 -49.16 -23.51
C PRO A 109 18.22 -48.93 -22.04
N SER A 110 18.88 -47.81 -21.74
CA SER A 110 19.20 -47.45 -20.36
C SER A 110 17.96 -46.88 -19.67
N ASN A 111 17.20 -47.70 -18.95
CA ASN A 111 16.05 -47.27 -18.12
C ASN A 111 16.39 -46.10 -17.16
N ARG A 112 17.67 -45.93 -16.80
CA ARG A 112 18.16 -44.79 -16.01
C ARG A 112 18.07 -43.44 -16.74
N ARG A 113 18.26 -43.43 -18.07
CA ARG A 113 18.13 -42.19 -18.87
C ARG A 113 16.67 -41.82 -19.08
N ASP A 114 15.79 -42.80 -19.27
CA ASP A 114 14.34 -42.53 -19.41
C ASP A 114 13.69 -42.11 -18.10
N ALA A 115 14.06 -42.71 -16.97
CA ALA A 115 13.61 -42.24 -15.65
C ALA A 115 14.11 -40.82 -15.33
N ARG A 116 15.36 -40.50 -15.69
CA ARG A 116 15.93 -39.15 -15.53
C ARG A 116 15.25 -38.15 -16.46
N ARG A 117 14.96 -38.54 -17.71
CA ARG A 117 14.23 -37.73 -18.69
C ARG A 117 12.79 -37.47 -18.25
N ARG A 118 12.08 -38.48 -17.74
CA ARG A 118 10.72 -38.32 -17.18
C ARG A 118 10.72 -37.40 -15.97
N ARG A 119 11.67 -37.56 -15.03
CA ARG A 119 11.81 -36.66 -13.88
C ARG A 119 12.09 -35.21 -14.31
N LEU A 120 12.97 -35.01 -15.29
CA LEU A 120 13.27 -33.69 -15.86
C LEU A 120 12.06 -33.07 -16.58
N ILE A 121 11.26 -33.87 -17.29
CA ILE A 121 10.03 -33.41 -17.93
C ILE A 121 9.00 -33.00 -16.87
N THR A 122 8.79 -33.82 -15.83
CA THR A 122 7.82 -33.51 -14.77
C THR A 122 8.22 -32.30 -13.93
N THR A 123 9.50 -32.11 -13.62
CA THR A 123 9.95 -30.89 -12.93
C THR A 123 9.86 -29.67 -13.85
N GLY A 124 10.18 -29.81 -15.14
CA GLY A 124 10.03 -28.75 -16.13
C GLY A 124 8.57 -28.29 -16.31
N SER A 125 7.62 -29.22 -16.37
CA SER A 125 6.19 -28.90 -16.47
C SER A 125 5.65 -28.21 -15.21
N LEU A 126 6.12 -28.61 -14.03
CA LEU A 126 5.67 -28.01 -12.77
C LEU A 126 6.25 -26.60 -12.59
N LEU A 127 7.50 -26.39 -13.03
CA LEU A 127 8.16 -25.09 -12.98
C LEU A 127 7.54 -24.11 -14.00
N THR A 128 7.19 -24.57 -15.20
CA THR A 128 6.45 -23.75 -16.18
C THR A 128 5.04 -23.40 -15.70
N LEU A 129 4.34 -24.32 -15.03
CA LEU A 129 3.05 -24.02 -14.40
C LEU A 129 3.21 -22.96 -13.30
N LEU A 130 4.19 -23.11 -12.41
CA LEU A 130 4.49 -22.14 -11.35
C LEU A 130 4.82 -20.76 -11.90
N VAL A 131 5.66 -20.69 -12.93
CA VAL A 131 5.98 -19.43 -13.63
C VAL A 131 4.73 -18.84 -14.27
N GLY A 132 3.87 -19.66 -14.88
CA GLY A 132 2.59 -19.23 -15.43
C GLY A 132 1.65 -18.61 -14.39
N VAL A 133 1.48 -19.27 -13.24
CA VAL A 133 0.67 -18.75 -12.12
C VAL A 133 1.27 -17.46 -11.56
N ALA A 134 2.59 -17.41 -11.39
CA ALA A 134 3.29 -16.20 -10.94
C ALA A 134 3.10 -15.03 -11.92
N LEU A 135 3.19 -15.29 -13.24
CA LEU A 135 2.97 -14.30 -14.28
C LEU A 135 1.51 -13.81 -14.29
N VAL A 136 0.54 -14.72 -14.17
CA VAL A 136 -0.88 -14.37 -14.11
C VAL A 136 -1.15 -13.52 -12.86
N GLY A 137 -0.63 -13.91 -11.69
CA GLY A 137 -0.71 -13.10 -10.47
C GLY A 137 -0.06 -11.73 -10.66
N TRP A 138 1.12 -11.64 -11.28
CA TRP A 138 1.80 -10.37 -11.52
C TRP A 138 1.03 -9.39 -12.43
N VAL A 139 0.41 -9.92 -13.49
CA VAL A 139 -0.33 -9.12 -14.48
C VAL A 139 -1.73 -8.77 -13.97
N ALA A 140 -2.39 -9.70 -13.29
CA ALA A 140 -3.72 -9.50 -12.72
C ALA A 140 -3.69 -8.66 -11.44
N ALA A 141 -2.52 -8.55 -10.80
CA ALA A 141 -2.32 -7.60 -9.71
C ALA A 141 -2.88 -6.25 -10.14
N PRO A 142 -3.88 -5.70 -9.41
CA PRO A 142 -4.26 -4.32 -9.63
C PRO A 142 -2.97 -3.51 -9.58
N PRO A 143 -2.81 -2.49 -10.44
CA PRO A 143 -1.57 -1.75 -10.47
C PRO A 143 -1.28 -1.36 -9.02
N SER A 144 -0.17 -1.87 -8.48
CA SER A 144 0.42 -1.33 -7.27
C SER A 144 0.91 0.07 -7.64
N ARG A 145 -0.05 0.97 -7.90
CA ARG A 145 0.11 2.37 -7.59
C ARG A 145 0.30 2.30 -6.09
N GLN A 146 1.56 2.15 -5.68
CA GLN A 146 1.98 2.87 -4.50
C GLN A 146 1.47 4.26 -4.78
N VAL A 147 0.37 4.62 -4.12
CA VAL A 147 -0.17 5.96 -4.26
C VAL A 147 1.00 6.79 -3.75
N VAL A 148 1.67 7.45 -4.68
CA VAL A 148 2.68 8.44 -4.35
C VAL A 148 1.84 9.53 -3.74
N VAL A 149 1.93 9.65 -2.42
CA VAL A 149 1.13 10.63 -1.72
C VAL A 149 2.01 11.80 -1.36
N GLU A 150 1.58 12.97 -1.79
CA GLU A 150 1.93 14.23 -1.18
C GLU A 150 0.82 14.55 -0.16
N PRO A 151 0.98 14.20 1.12
CA PRO A 151 -0.12 14.22 2.08
C PRO A 151 -0.47 15.61 2.59
N THR A 152 0.40 16.59 2.35
CA THR A 152 0.41 17.85 3.08
C THR A 152 -0.79 18.73 2.77
N ALA A 153 -1.18 18.85 1.50
CA ALA A 153 -2.35 19.64 1.11
C ALA A 153 -3.65 19.10 1.73
N GLN A 154 -3.87 17.78 1.63
CA GLN A 154 -5.04 17.13 2.20
C GLN A 154 -5.06 17.24 3.73
N ALA A 155 -3.93 16.97 4.41
CA ALA A 155 -3.85 17.03 5.87
C ALA A 155 -4.04 18.45 6.41
N ARG A 156 -3.55 19.47 5.69
CA ARG A 156 -3.77 20.89 6.03
C ARG A 156 -5.25 21.28 5.87
N ALA A 157 -5.91 20.85 4.80
CA ALA A 157 -7.34 21.08 4.62
C ALA A 157 -8.18 20.41 5.72
N GLY A 158 -7.83 19.17 6.08
CA GLY A 158 -8.45 18.45 7.21
C GLY A 158 -8.24 19.17 8.54
N PHE A 159 -7.02 19.66 8.81
CA PHE A 159 -6.71 20.50 9.96
C PHE A 159 -7.53 21.79 9.99
N ALA A 160 -7.59 22.55 8.89
CA ALA A 160 -8.37 23.78 8.82
C ALA A 160 -9.86 23.53 9.08
N SER A 161 -10.40 22.45 8.52
CA SER A 161 -11.77 22.01 8.77
C SER A 161 -12.00 21.63 10.24
N ALA A 162 -11.05 20.96 10.89
CA ALA A 162 -11.12 20.61 12.31
C ALA A 162 -11.02 21.86 13.20
N LEU A 163 -10.09 22.77 12.88
CA LEU A 163 -9.89 24.03 13.61
C LEU A 163 -11.16 24.87 13.61
N ASN A 164 -11.84 24.99 12.47
CA ASN A 164 -13.11 25.74 12.33
C ASN A 164 -14.29 25.11 13.10
N GLN A 165 -14.13 23.91 13.64
CA GLN A 165 -15.10 23.24 14.51
C GLN A 165 -14.75 23.37 16.00
N MET A 166 -13.63 24.04 16.32
CA MET A 166 -13.24 24.35 17.70
C MET A 166 -13.93 25.62 18.18
N PRO A 167 -14.23 25.74 19.49
CA PRO A 167 -14.87 26.93 20.02
C PRO A 167 -13.95 28.14 19.90
N LEU A 168 -14.48 29.25 19.36
CA LEU A 168 -13.79 30.53 19.24
C LEU A 168 -12.47 30.47 18.45
N SER A 169 -12.35 29.51 17.53
CA SER A 169 -11.26 29.49 16.55
C SER A 169 -11.39 30.68 15.60
N ASN A 170 -10.27 31.28 15.21
CA ASN A 170 -10.26 32.26 14.14
C ASN A 170 -10.10 31.55 12.78
N ALA A 171 -11.16 31.58 11.96
CA ALA A 171 -11.20 30.88 10.67
C ALA A 171 -10.11 31.35 9.68
N ALA A 172 -9.64 32.59 9.78
CA ALA A 172 -8.53 33.08 8.96
C ALA A 172 -7.22 32.31 9.20
N VAL A 173 -7.00 31.83 10.44
CA VAL A 173 -5.84 30.98 10.77
C VAL A 173 -5.94 29.64 10.02
N GLY A 174 -7.14 29.06 9.96
CA GLY A 174 -7.42 27.84 9.21
C GLY A 174 -7.17 28.01 7.71
N ALA A 175 -7.68 29.09 7.11
CA ALA A 175 -7.47 29.39 5.69
C ALA A 175 -5.97 29.54 5.35
N VAL A 176 -5.21 30.28 6.17
CA VAL A 176 -3.75 30.41 5.98
C VAL A 176 -3.05 29.06 6.14
N ALA A 177 -3.44 28.25 7.12
CA ALA A 177 -2.89 26.91 7.32
C ALA A 177 -3.18 25.95 6.14
N ALA A 178 -4.32 26.13 5.47
CA ALA A 178 -4.70 25.37 4.27
C ALA A 178 -3.99 25.80 2.99
N SER A 179 -3.34 26.98 2.98
CA SER A 179 -2.81 27.65 1.79
C SER A 179 -1.27 27.73 1.76
N PRO A 180 -0.53 26.60 1.73
CA PRO A 180 0.93 26.59 1.83
C PRO A 180 1.65 27.23 0.64
N GLY A 181 0.97 27.40 -0.50
CA GLY A 181 1.51 28.01 -1.71
C GLY A 181 1.54 29.54 -1.69
N VAL A 182 0.89 30.17 -0.71
CA VAL A 182 0.86 31.63 -0.60
C VAL A 182 2.10 32.11 0.15
N PRO A 183 2.97 32.93 -0.46
CA PRO A 183 4.16 33.43 0.21
C PRO A 183 3.78 34.22 1.47
N LEU A 184 4.34 33.83 2.61
CA LEU A 184 4.19 34.61 3.82
C LEU A 184 5.14 35.81 3.77
N ALA A 185 4.61 37.00 3.94
CA ALA A 185 5.42 38.20 4.03
C ALA A 185 6.22 38.19 5.35
N ALA A 186 7.41 38.81 5.34
CA ALA A 186 8.14 39.08 6.56
C ALA A 186 7.24 39.87 7.51
N GLY A 187 7.06 39.33 8.71
CA GLY A 187 6.29 39.96 9.77
C GLY A 187 7.08 41.09 10.45
N PRO A 188 6.42 41.82 11.35
CA PRO A 188 7.06 42.86 12.14
C PRO A 188 8.19 42.31 13.03
N ALA A 189 9.18 43.15 13.36
CA ALA A 189 10.35 42.74 14.17
C ALA A 189 9.99 42.29 15.60
N GLY A 190 8.77 42.57 16.06
CA GLY A 190 8.12 41.99 17.24
C GLY A 190 6.64 41.73 16.92
N ALA A 191 5.88 41.21 17.86
CA ALA A 191 4.42 41.05 17.72
C ALA A 191 3.81 42.32 17.08
N GLY A 192 3.08 42.17 15.97
CA GLY A 192 2.54 43.28 15.18
C GLY A 192 1.53 44.13 15.94
N PRO A 193 0.91 45.15 15.30
CA PRO A 193 0.18 46.19 16.01
C PRO A 193 -0.82 45.59 17.00
N VAL A 194 -0.42 45.67 18.26
CA VAL A 194 -1.12 45.08 19.40
C VAL A 194 -2.43 45.85 19.56
N PRO A 195 -3.56 45.17 19.80
CA PRO A 195 -4.75 45.83 20.30
C PRO A 195 -4.39 46.84 21.40
N GLN A 196 -4.84 48.09 21.28
CA GLN A 196 -4.40 49.14 22.20
C GLN A 196 -4.95 48.86 23.59
N GLN A 197 -4.12 48.37 24.52
CA GLN A 197 -4.56 48.07 25.87
C GLN A 197 -5.01 49.33 26.61
N ALA A 198 -6.19 49.28 27.21
CA ALA A 198 -6.67 50.26 28.17
C ALA A 198 -6.54 49.71 29.58
N PHE A 199 -5.97 50.49 30.50
CA PHE A 199 -5.44 49.97 31.77
C PHE A 199 -6.41 49.99 32.97
N GLU A 200 -7.69 50.32 32.80
CA GLU A 200 -8.52 50.72 33.96
C GLU A 200 -9.76 49.86 34.25
N SER A 201 -9.97 48.74 33.56
CA SER A 201 -11.09 47.84 33.90
C SER A 201 -10.73 46.82 34.99
N PRO A 202 -11.60 46.63 36.00
CA PRO A 202 -11.49 45.53 36.95
C PRO A 202 -11.39 44.18 36.24
N VAL A 203 -10.60 43.28 36.82
CA VAL A 203 -10.54 41.89 36.35
C VAL A 203 -11.68 41.12 36.97
N ALA A 204 -12.58 40.63 36.12
CA ALA A 204 -13.59 39.64 36.50
C ALA A 204 -13.04 38.22 36.29
N THR A 205 -13.62 37.25 36.98
CA THR A 205 -13.25 35.84 36.88
C THR A 205 -14.50 34.96 36.82
N GLY A 206 -14.33 33.71 36.40
CA GLY A 206 -15.41 32.71 36.44
C GLY A 206 -16.55 32.98 35.46
N SER A 207 -17.80 33.05 35.98
CA SER A 207 -19.02 32.99 35.16
C SER A 207 -19.21 34.17 34.20
N ASP A 208 -18.70 35.36 34.54
CA ASP A 208 -18.81 36.52 33.65
C ASP A 208 -17.94 36.34 32.40
N CYS A 209 -16.77 35.72 32.55
CA CYS A 209 -15.90 35.40 31.42
C CYS A 209 -16.53 34.34 30.52
N GLN A 210 -17.16 33.32 31.09
CA GLN A 210 -17.93 32.33 30.32
C GLN A 210 -19.07 32.98 29.53
N ARG A 211 -19.78 33.95 30.12
CA ARG A 211 -20.84 34.70 29.43
C ARG A 211 -20.29 35.46 28.22
N SER A 212 -19.13 36.10 28.34
CA SER A 212 -18.46 36.79 27.24
C SER A 212 -18.05 35.82 26.11
N LEU A 213 -17.53 34.63 26.45
CA LEU A 213 -17.17 33.61 25.47
C LEU A 213 -18.41 33.06 24.73
N HIS A 214 -19.51 32.77 25.45
CA HIS A 214 -20.77 32.36 24.83
C HIS A 214 -21.36 33.44 23.93
N ARG A 215 -21.24 34.72 24.31
CA ARG A 215 -21.66 35.84 23.47
C ARG A 215 -20.85 35.87 22.17
N ALA A 216 -19.54 35.65 22.25
CA ALA A 216 -18.67 35.59 21.07
C ALA A 216 -18.99 34.43 20.13
N GLN A 217 -19.25 33.24 20.66
CA GLN A 217 -19.63 32.10 19.84
C GLN A 217 -20.96 32.32 19.10
N ARG A 218 -21.93 33.01 19.73
CA ARG A 218 -23.21 33.35 19.07
C ARG A 218 -23.06 34.44 18.02
N ALA A 219 -22.24 35.45 18.31
CA ALA A 219 -22.04 36.58 17.39
C ALA A 219 -21.50 36.14 16.03
N ASP A 220 -20.72 35.07 15.96
CA ASP A 220 -20.23 34.47 14.72
C ASP A 220 -21.38 34.04 13.78
N ALA A 221 -22.49 33.52 14.33
CA ALA A 221 -23.66 33.10 13.55
C ALA A 221 -24.67 34.23 13.28
N GLU A 222 -24.65 35.30 14.09
CA GLU A 222 -25.71 36.32 14.12
C GLU A 222 -25.29 37.66 13.48
N VAL A 223 -24.00 37.94 13.40
CA VAL A 223 -23.49 39.27 13.05
C VAL A 223 -22.80 39.26 11.69
N SER A 224 -23.32 40.06 10.75
CA SER A 224 -22.68 40.24 9.45
C SER A 224 -21.45 41.14 9.54
N VAL A 225 -20.36 40.67 8.94
CA VAL A 225 -19.04 41.30 8.98
C VAL A 225 -18.40 41.25 7.60
N SER A 226 -17.78 42.36 7.19
CA SER A 226 -16.81 42.39 6.09
C SER A 226 -15.58 43.17 6.55
N GLY A 227 -14.38 42.64 6.28
CA GLY A 227 -13.15 43.28 6.69
C GLY A 227 -11.90 42.51 6.30
N VAL A 228 -10.76 43.03 6.73
CA VAL A 228 -9.45 42.41 6.49
C VAL A 228 -8.83 42.01 7.80
N GLN A 229 -8.38 40.76 7.87
CA GLN A 229 -7.61 40.23 8.99
C GLN A 229 -6.15 40.03 8.62
N THR A 230 -5.29 40.16 9.62
CA THR A 230 -3.89 39.74 9.53
C THR A 230 -3.67 38.54 10.42
N VAL A 231 -3.03 37.50 9.89
CA VAL A 231 -2.57 36.33 10.63
C VAL A 231 -1.05 36.42 10.75
N GLN A 232 -0.55 36.41 11.98
CA GLN A 232 0.87 36.49 12.30
C GLN A 232 1.30 35.28 13.11
N HIS A 233 2.49 34.77 12.81
CA HIS A 233 3.08 33.67 13.54
C HIS A 233 4.58 33.82 13.68
N LEU A 234 5.12 33.36 14.81
CA LEU A 234 6.55 33.32 15.07
C LEU A 234 7.18 32.05 14.48
N GLY A 235 7.76 32.19 13.28
CA GLY A 235 8.52 31.12 12.64
C GLY A 235 9.98 31.05 13.12
N PRO A 236 10.76 30.09 12.61
CA PRO A 236 12.17 29.90 12.98
C PRO A 236 13.08 31.06 12.54
N SER A 237 12.73 31.75 11.45
CA SER A 237 13.46 32.91 10.92
C SER A 237 12.95 34.25 11.45
N GLY A 238 11.91 34.24 12.29
CA GLY A 238 11.24 35.45 12.80
C GLY A 238 9.74 35.42 12.53
N TRP A 239 9.10 36.56 12.71
CA TRP A 239 7.67 36.70 12.44
C TRP A 239 7.39 36.62 10.95
N VAL A 240 6.29 35.95 10.62
CA VAL A 240 5.71 35.90 9.29
C VAL A 240 4.26 36.32 9.36
N GLN A 241 3.73 36.90 8.28
CA GLN A 241 2.37 37.41 8.23
C GLN A 241 1.67 37.08 6.91
N SER A 242 0.35 36.90 7.00
CA SER A 242 -0.56 36.78 5.86
C SER A 242 -1.78 37.67 6.08
N THR A 243 -2.42 38.07 4.97
CA THR A 243 -3.62 38.91 4.98
C THR A 243 -4.78 38.11 4.41
N VAL A 244 -5.92 38.16 5.09
CA VAL A 244 -7.13 37.42 4.73
C VAL A 244 -8.30 38.40 4.67
N SER A 245 -8.98 38.47 3.52
CA SER A 245 -10.29 39.12 3.44
C SER A 245 -11.34 38.19 4.03
N VAL A 246 -12.17 38.71 4.94
CA VAL A 246 -13.17 37.94 5.67
C VAL A 246 -14.54 38.55 5.45
N GLU A 247 -15.47 37.73 4.98
CA GLU A 247 -16.87 38.10 4.79
C GLU A 247 -17.76 37.07 5.48
N ASN A 248 -18.36 37.43 6.61
CA ASN A 248 -19.31 36.60 7.32
C ASN A 248 -20.75 37.03 7.01
N LEU A 249 -21.54 36.09 6.52
CA LEU A 249 -22.96 36.27 6.27
C LEU A 249 -23.79 35.37 7.20
N PRO A 250 -24.56 35.96 8.14
CA PRO A 250 -25.43 35.22 9.06
C PRO A 250 -26.35 34.25 8.32
N GLY A 251 -26.38 33.01 8.79
CA GLY A 251 -27.19 31.93 8.20
C GLY A 251 -26.57 31.24 6.97
N PHE A 252 -25.46 31.75 6.41
CA PHE A 252 -24.78 31.12 5.27
C PHE A 252 -23.41 30.59 5.64
N GLY A 253 -22.50 31.46 6.09
CA GLY A 253 -21.10 31.09 6.31
C GLY A 253 -20.15 32.28 6.23
N THR A 254 -18.89 31.95 6.44
CA THR A 254 -17.76 32.88 6.32
C THR A 254 -16.97 32.54 5.07
N SER A 255 -16.93 33.47 4.12
CA SER A 255 -16.02 33.45 2.98
C SER A 255 -14.67 34.03 3.39
N LEU A 256 -13.60 33.35 3.00
CA LEU A 256 -12.23 33.69 3.33
C LEU A 256 -11.45 33.78 2.03
N SER A 257 -10.71 34.87 1.82
CA SER A 257 -9.81 35.01 0.67
C SER A 257 -8.41 35.35 1.17
N VAL A 258 -7.47 34.42 0.99
CA VAL A 258 -6.07 34.63 1.34
C VAL A 258 -5.42 35.46 0.24
N LEU A 259 -4.79 36.57 0.62
CA LEU A 259 -4.25 37.54 -0.32
C LEU A 259 -2.74 37.37 -0.50
N ASP A 260 -2.26 37.49 -1.74
CA ASP A 260 -0.86 37.72 -2.08
C ASP A 260 -0.72 39.16 -2.60
N GLY A 261 -0.27 40.06 -1.73
CA GLY A 261 -0.29 41.50 -2.01
C GLY A 261 -1.72 42.03 -2.17
N ALA A 262 -2.10 42.38 -3.39
CA ALA A 262 -3.43 42.88 -3.73
C ALA A 262 -4.33 41.83 -4.41
N ASP A 263 -3.75 40.68 -4.79
CA ASP A 263 -4.44 39.65 -5.55
C ASP A 263 -4.96 38.55 -4.60
N ILE A 264 -6.09 37.93 -4.98
CA ILE A 264 -6.61 36.76 -4.27
C ILE A 264 -5.80 35.54 -4.72
N ALA A 265 -5.11 34.91 -3.77
CA ALA A 265 -4.29 33.74 -4.03
C ALA A 265 -5.04 32.43 -3.77
N ASP A 266 -5.89 32.41 -2.74
CA ASP A 266 -6.73 31.26 -2.41
C ASP A 266 -8.06 31.69 -1.79
N THR A 267 -9.08 30.85 -1.88
CA THR A 267 -10.41 31.09 -1.33
C THR A 267 -10.93 29.88 -0.58
N ASP A 268 -11.49 30.10 0.61
CA ASP A 268 -12.11 29.07 1.44
C ASP A 268 -13.49 29.53 1.92
N PHE A 269 -14.32 28.58 2.32
CA PHE A 269 -15.65 28.85 2.83
C PHE A 269 -15.99 27.97 4.02
N VAL A 270 -16.37 28.61 5.12
CA VAL A 270 -16.80 27.96 6.35
C VAL A 270 -18.33 28.07 6.45
N PRO A 271 -19.09 26.99 6.19
CA PRO A 271 -20.54 27.04 6.25
C PRO A 271 -21.05 27.18 7.69
N VAL A 272 -22.14 27.93 7.87
CA VAL A 272 -22.87 28.00 9.14
C VAL A 272 -23.45 26.62 9.49
N GLY A 273 -23.49 26.31 10.79
CA GLY A 273 -24.21 25.15 11.31
C GLY A 273 -23.42 23.83 11.27
N ARG A 274 -22.11 23.87 11.03
CA ARG A 274 -21.27 22.69 11.32
C ARG A 274 -21.32 22.38 12.82
N PRO A 275 -21.60 21.12 13.20
CA PRO A 275 -21.58 20.75 14.61
C PRO A 275 -20.16 20.95 15.15
N SER A 276 -20.02 21.69 16.25
CA SER A 276 -18.73 21.83 16.91
C SER A 276 -18.29 20.47 17.45
N ILE A 277 -17.03 20.11 17.20
CA ILE A 277 -16.42 18.89 17.73
C ILE A 277 -16.23 19.03 19.26
N LEU A 278 -15.95 20.26 19.72
CA LEU A 278 -15.87 20.64 21.12
C LEU A 278 -16.78 21.83 21.41
N ASP A 279 -17.45 21.79 22.56
CA ASP A 279 -18.22 22.92 23.08
C ASP A 279 -17.37 23.77 24.03
N LEU A 280 -17.76 25.02 24.28
CA LEU A 280 -17.12 25.94 25.22
C LEU A 280 -16.96 25.35 26.64
N SER A 281 -17.78 24.36 27.02
CA SER A 281 -17.60 23.64 28.28
C SER A 281 -16.24 22.93 28.39
N SER A 282 -15.60 22.60 27.26
CA SER A 282 -14.24 22.02 27.24
C SER A 282 -13.19 22.97 27.82
N LEU A 283 -13.47 24.28 27.81
CA LEU A 283 -12.61 25.29 28.40
C LEU A 283 -12.67 25.30 29.95
N GLY A 284 -13.57 24.53 30.57
CA GLY A 284 -13.69 24.44 32.04
C GLY A 284 -12.44 23.92 32.76
N ARG A 285 -11.47 23.37 32.03
CA ARG A 285 -10.14 22.99 32.55
C ARG A 285 -9.18 24.16 32.73
N PHE A 286 -9.50 25.34 32.16
CA PHE A 286 -8.68 26.54 32.23
C PHE A 286 -9.26 27.52 33.24
N GLU A 287 -8.39 28.28 33.90
CA GLU A 287 -8.81 29.43 34.69
C GLU A 287 -9.04 30.62 33.75
N LEU A 288 -10.24 31.20 33.82
CA LEU A 288 -10.64 32.33 32.99
C LEU A 288 -10.60 33.63 33.77
N SER A 289 -10.00 34.65 33.17
CA SER A 289 -10.05 36.03 33.66
C SER A 289 -10.40 36.98 32.52
N CYS A 290 -11.21 37.99 32.79
CA CYS A 290 -11.72 38.87 31.74
C CYS A 290 -11.78 40.33 32.19
N ARG A 291 -11.76 41.23 31.22
CA ARG A 291 -11.95 42.68 31.41
C ARG A 291 -12.99 43.17 30.41
N GLU A 292 -13.97 43.93 30.88
CA GLU A 292 -15.04 44.46 30.02
C GLU A 292 -14.52 45.46 28.97
N LEU A 293 -13.52 46.26 29.33
CA LEU A 293 -12.78 47.14 28.43
C LEU A 293 -11.29 46.86 28.62
N GLY A 294 -10.77 45.94 27.81
CA GLY A 294 -9.36 45.59 27.77
C GLY A 294 -8.56 46.46 26.78
N GLY A 295 -9.24 47.10 25.83
CA GLY A 295 -8.59 47.98 24.85
C GLY A 295 -9.41 48.21 23.59
N SER A 296 -8.74 48.38 22.45
CA SER A 296 -9.39 48.51 21.15
C SER A 296 -8.73 47.70 20.02
N VAL A 297 -9.55 47.19 19.09
CA VAL A 297 -9.14 46.49 17.87
C VAL A 297 -9.84 47.13 16.67
N ALA A 298 -9.11 47.46 15.61
CA ALA A 298 -9.66 48.14 14.42
C ALA A 298 -10.51 49.39 14.77
N GLY A 299 -10.11 50.14 15.80
CA GLY A 299 -10.82 51.34 16.28
C GLY A 299 -12.06 51.06 17.15
N ARG A 300 -12.36 49.80 17.47
CA ARG A 300 -13.53 49.41 18.26
C ARG A 300 -13.16 48.97 19.68
N PRO A 301 -13.96 49.34 20.70
CA PRO A 301 -13.72 48.92 22.07
C PRO A 301 -13.91 47.42 22.24
N ALA A 302 -12.95 46.78 22.91
CA ALA A 302 -12.90 45.33 23.05
C ALA A 302 -12.74 44.92 24.53
N ALA A 303 -13.57 43.96 24.93
CA ALA A 303 -13.37 43.16 26.13
C ALA A 303 -12.25 42.15 25.88
N THR A 304 -11.51 41.78 26.91
CA THR A 304 -10.52 40.70 26.83
C THR A 304 -10.91 39.52 27.71
N VAL A 305 -10.65 38.31 27.22
CA VAL A 305 -10.75 37.08 28.01
C VAL A 305 -9.46 36.30 27.86
N ASP A 306 -8.82 35.99 28.98
CA ASP A 306 -7.59 35.23 29.07
C ASP A 306 -7.89 33.84 29.63
N ALA A 307 -7.42 32.80 28.95
CA ALA A 307 -7.40 31.43 29.45
C ALA A 307 -5.98 31.04 29.88
N ARG A 308 -5.83 30.59 31.12
CA ARG A 308 -4.56 30.11 31.69
C ARG A 308 -4.73 28.68 32.21
N MET A 309 -3.64 27.92 32.27
CA MET A 309 -3.65 26.65 32.99
C MET A 309 -3.74 26.91 34.50
N PRO A 310 -4.42 26.04 35.28
CA PRO A 310 -4.43 26.17 36.73
C PRO A 310 -3.02 26.22 37.32
N GLY A 311 -2.73 27.26 38.09
CA GLY A 311 -1.40 27.48 38.69
C GLY A 311 -0.35 28.17 37.80
N GLU A 312 -0.66 28.48 36.53
CA GLU A 312 0.20 29.31 35.67
C GLU A 312 -0.20 30.79 35.71
N SER A 313 0.77 31.69 35.71
CA SER A 313 0.52 33.14 35.67
C SER A 313 0.19 33.64 34.27
N ASP A 314 0.80 33.03 33.26
CA ASP A 314 0.75 33.53 31.89
C ASP A 314 -0.45 32.93 31.15
N PRO A 315 -1.15 33.74 30.34
CA PRO A 315 -2.22 33.23 29.50
C PRO A 315 -1.66 32.26 28.46
N ARG A 316 -2.45 31.26 28.08
CA ARG A 316 -2.22 30.42 26.90
C ARG A 316 -2.89 31.01 25.66
N VAL A 317 -4.08 31.57 25.84
CA VAL A 317 -4.83 32.26 24.80
C VAL A 317 -5.48 33.51 25.39
N ARG A 318 -5.54 34.58 24.60
CA ARG A 318 -6.34 35.78 24.86
C ARG A 318 -7.26 36.05 23.68
N TRP A 319 -8.54 36.24 23.96
CA TRP A 319 -9.53 36.69 22.99
C TRP A 319 -9.90 38.14 23.23
N TRP A 320 -10.03 38.90 22.15
CA TRP A 320 -10.52 40.27 22.14
C TRP A 320 -11.90 40.27 21.49
N ILE A 321 -12.91 40.65 22.25
CA ILE A 321 -14.31 40.52 21.90
C ILE A 321 -14.91 41.92 21.84
N ASP A 322 -15.59 42.27 20.75
CA ASP A 322 -16.24 43.57 20.60
C ASP A 322 -17.21 43.81 21.76
N ALA A 323 -17.07 44.95 22.46
CA ALA A 323 -17.89 45.22 23.64
C ALA A 323 -19.39 45.39 23.28
N GLU A 324 -19.68 45.87 22.06
CA GLU A 324 -21.03 46.20 21.59
C GLU A 324 -21.71 45.00 20.93
N THR A 325 -21.08 44.35 19.95
CA THR A 325 -21.67 43.24 19.19
C THR A 325 -21.37 41.89 19.81
N GLY A 326 -20.28 41.78 20.58
CA GLY A 326 -19.76 40.51 21.06
C GLY A 326 -18.96 39.75 20.01
N TYR A 327 -18.71 40.28 18.82
CA TYR A 327 -17.96 39.57 17.77
C TYR A 327 -16.49 39.38 18.15
N LEU A 328 -15.88 38.26 17.76
CA LEU A 328 -14.45 38.01 18.00
C LEU A 328 -13.61 38.90 17.07
N LEU A 329 -12.86 39.84 17.63
CA LEU A 329 -12.07 40.81 16.86
C LEU A 329 -10.61 40.37 16.68
N TRP A 330 -10.04 39.75 17.70
CA TRP A 330 -8.63 39.36 17.72
C TRP A 330 -8.38 38.18 18.65
N THR A 331 -7.41 37.34 18.31
CA THR A 331 -6.98 36.20 19.13
C THR A 331 -5.46 36.18 19.22
N GLU A 332 -4.94 35.93 20.41
CA GLU A 332 -3.52 35.82 20.72
C GLU A 332 -3.23 34.48 21.36
N ARG A 333 -2.17 33.81 20.91
CA ARG A 333 -1.70 32.53 21.46
C ARG A 333 -0.29 32.70 22.03
N TYR A 334 -0.09 32.11 23.20
CA TYR A 334 1.14 32.20 23.94
C TYR A 334 1.70 30.80 24.23
N ALA A 335 3.01 30.64 24.05
CA ALA A 335 3.76 29.48 24.49
C ALA A 335 4.84 29.96 25.46
N GLU A 336 4.84 29.40 26.68
CA GLU A 336 5.82 29.74 27.73
C GLU A 336 5.86 31.27 28.01
N GLY A 337 4.68 31.89 28.07
CA GLY A 337 4.53 33.34 28.30
C GLY A 337 4.87 34.24 27.10
N ARG A 338 5.40 33.68 26.00
CA ARG A 338 5.73 34.43 24.78
C ARG A 338 4.63 34.30 23.73
N LEU A 339 4.25 35.42 23.13
CA LEU A 339 3.32 35.42 22.00
C LEU A 339 3.95 34.65 20.81
N VAL A 340 3.24 33.64 20.32
CA VAL A 340 3.68 32.81 19.18
C VAL A 340 2.78 32.95 17.97
N SER A 341 1.52 33.37 18.16
CA SER A 341 0.61 33.65 17.07
C SER A 341 -0.42 34.69 17.46
N SER A 342 -0.82 35.52 16.51
CA SER A 342 -1.92 36.47 16.65
C SER A 342 -2.70 36.55 15.35
N ALA A 343 -4.02 36.70 15.45
CA ALA A 343 -4.88 36.84 14.28
C ALA A 343 -6.10 37.70 14.59
N GLY A 344 -6.41 38.67 13.73
CA GLY A 344 -7.62 39.47 13.85
C GLY A 344 -7.69 40.64 12.89
N PHE A 345 -8.71 41.48 13.06
CA PHE A 345 -9.05 42.54 12.10
C PHE A 345 -8.11 43.74 12.18
N THR A 346 -7.65 44.18 11.01
CA THR A 346 -7.03 45.50 10.80
C THR A 346 -8.03 46.53 10.28
N SER A 347 -9.05 46.08 9.55
CA SER A 347 -10.23 46.86 9.15
C SER A 347 -11.48 46.00 9.26
N LEU A 348 -12.60 46.61 9.68
CA LEU A 348 -13.85 45.90 9.95
C LEU A 348 -15.06 46.80 9.74
N THR A 349 -16.07 46.26 9.06
CA THR A 349 -17.39 46.88 8.91
C THR A 349 -18.47 45.88 9.27
N PHE A 350 -19.42 46.30 10.12
CA PHE A 350 -20.60 45.51 10.47
C PHE A 350 -21.78 45.85 9.56
N GLY A 351 -22.58 44.85 9.22
CA GLY A 351 -23.83 45.03 8.46
C GLY A 351 -23.66 45.46 7.00
N ALA A 352 -22.46 45.29 6.42
CA ALA A 352 -22.22 45.56 5.01
C ALA A 352 -22.95 44.53 4.12
N ALA A 353 -23.57 45.00 3.03
CA ALA A 353 -24.16 44.13 2.02
C ALA A 353 -23.06 43.33 1.31
N VAL A 354 -23.24 42.02 1.24
CA VAL A 354 -22.25 41.07 0.70
C VAL A 354 -22.51 40.91 -0.79
N ASP A 355 -21.61 41.42 -1.64
CA ASP A 355 -21.63 41.18 -3.08
C ASP A 355 -20.85 39.90 -3.39
N GLY A 356 -21.57 38.82 -3.75
CA GLY A 356 -20.97 37.65 -4.39
C GLY A 356 -20.48 36.55 -3.45
N LEU A 357 -21.41 35.74 -2.93
CA LEU A 357 -21.06 34.39 -2.48
C LEU A 357 -20.79 33.50 -3.71
N LEU A 358 -19.51 33.31 -4.03
CA LEU A 358 -19.08 32.23 -4.90
C LEU A 358 -19.40 30.91 -4.20
N SER A 359 -20.02 29.99 -4.95
CA SER A 359 -20.34 28.64 -4.47
C SER A 359 -19.06 27.87 -4.20
N ALA A 360 -18.67 27.76 -2.93
CA ALA A 360 -17.74 26.72 -2.51
C ALA A 360 -18.54 25.42 -2.35
N ASP A 361 -18.19 24.41 -3.13
CA ASP A 361 -18.77 23.08 -2.94
C ASP A 361 -18.40 22.55 -1.55
N PRO A 362 -19.35 22.03 -0.76
CA PRO A 362 -19.02 21.39 0.51
C PRO A 362 -18.10 20.19 0.24
N PRO A 363 -17.02 19.97 1.02
CA PRO A 363 -16.18 18.81 0.85
C PRO A 363 -17.02 17.54 1.03
N GLY A 364 -16.95 16.65 0.03
CA GLY A 364 -17.71 15.39 -0.01
C GLY A 364 -17.62 14.63 1.31
N GLY A 365 -18.80 14.27 1.83
CA GLY A 365 -18.97 13.64 3.13
C GLY A 365 -18.31 12.27 3.21
N ALA A 366 -17.16 12.21 3.89
CA ALA A 366 -16.80 11.00 4.62
C ALA A 366 -17.50 11.07 5.98
N GLU A 367 -18.04 9.95 6.42
CA GLU A 367 -18.81 9.84 7.66
C GLU A 367 -17.88 10.18 8.84
N GLU A 368 -18.12 11.32 9.49
CA GLU A 368 -17.40 11.74 10.67
C GLU A 368 -18.02 11.08 11.89
N ARG A 369 -17.21 10.34 12.66
CA ARG A 369 -17.67 9.60 13.83
C ARG A 369 -17.07 10.25 15.07
N PRO A 370 -17.90 10.80 15.99
CA PRO A 370 -17.39 11.34 17.24
C PRO A 370 -16.73 10.23 18.07
N ALA A 371 -15.61 10.55 18.70
CA ALA A 371 -14.95 9.61 19.60
C ALA A 371 -15.80 9.41 20.86
N GLY A 372 -16.08 8.15 21.22
CA GLY A 372 -16.95 7.83 22.36
C GLY A 372 -16.43 8.36 23.72
N PRO A 373 -17.31 8.80 24.65
CA PRO A 373 -16.96 9.80 25.67
C PRO A 373 -16.37 9.29 27.00
N SER A 374 -15.44 8.32 27.06
CA SER A 374 -14.89 7.97 28.41
C SER A 374 -13.53 7.27 28.50
N ARG A 375 -12.97 6.78 27.39
CA ARG A 375 -11.60 6.20 27.32
C ARG A 375 -10.94 6.49 25.98
N ALA A 376 -11.31 7.61 25.37
CA ALA A 376 -10.72 8.02 24.10
C ALA A 376 -9.19 8.15 24.29
N PRO A 377 -8.39 7.52 23.42
CA PRO A 377 -6.94 7.56 23.53
C PRO A 377 -6.47 9.02 23.51
N GLN A 378 -5.46 9.33 24.33
CA GLN A 378 -4.84 10.65 24.34
C GLN A 378 -3.53 10.61 23.57
N MET A 379 -3.18 11.72 22.96
CA MET A 379 -1.91 11.90 22.26
C MET A 379 -1.30 13.24 22.65
N GLY A 380 -0.08 13.21 23.21
CA GLY A 380 0.57 14.43 23.72
C GLY A 380 -0.25 15.18 24.77
N GLY A 381 -1.11 14.48 25.54
CA GLY A 381 -2.03 15.09 26.51
C GLY A 381 -3.33 15.67 25.92
N LEU A 382 -3.52 15.59 24.61
CA LEU A 382 -4.75 15.99 23.92
C LEU A 382 -5.72 14.81 23.81
N GLN A 383 -7.03 15.08 23.94
CA GLN A 383 -8.07 14.05 23.85
C GLN A 383 -8.43 13.82 22.38
N LEU A 384 -8.67 12.56 22.01
CA LEU A 384 -9.24 12.24 20.70
C LEU A 384 -10.71 12.73 20.66
N LEU A 385 -11.04 13.51 19.64
CA LEU A 385 -12.32 14.18 19.49
C LEU A 385 -13.17 13.57 18.37
N SER A 386 -12.57 13.37 17.19
CA SER A 386 -13.25 12.73 16.06
C SER A 386 -12.30 11.84 15.27
N VAL A 387 -12.88 10.85 14.59
CA VAL A 387 -12.19 10.04 13.60
C VAL A 387 -13.03 10.05 12.32
N ARG A 388 -12.38 10.31 11.19
CA ARG A 388 -12.98 10.37 9.86
C ARG A 388 -12.20 9.45 8.93
N GLY A 389 -12.91 8.65 8.14
CA GLY A 389 -12.29 7.71 7.20
C GLY A 389 -13.05 6.40 7.09
N THR A 390 -12.60 5.54 6.19
CA THR A 390 -13.16 4.19 5.98
C THR A 390 -12.10 3.16 6.32
N ASP A 391 -12.50 2.10 7.04
CA ASP A 391 -11.61 1.00 7.43
C ASP A 391 -11.14 0.16 6.23
N ASP A 392 -11.71 0.38 5.04
CA ASP A 392 -11.44 -0.33 3.78
C ASP A 392 -10.08 0.03 3.13
N GLY A 393 -9.11 0.52 3.92
CA GLY A 393 -7.76 0.87 3.45
C GLY A 393 -7.64 2.28 2.86
N GLY A 394 -8.56 3.19 3.19
CA GLY A 394 -8.50 4.60 2.83
C GLY A 394 -7.63 5.46 3.75
N CYS A 395 -7.70 6.77 3.60
CA CYS A 395 -7.14 7.72 4.56
C CYS A 395 -8.02 7.75 5.82
N ILE A 396 -7.39 7.55 6.98
CA ILE A 396 -8.01 7.69 8.31
C ILE A 396 -7.41 8.94 8.94
N GLU A 397 -8.26 9.92 9.22
CA GLU A 397 -7.91 11.14 9.92
C GLU A 397 -8.47 11.09 11.34
N SER A 398 -7.64 11.42 12.33
CA SER A 398 -7.98 11.50 13.74
C SER A 398 -7.71 12.92 14.23
N VAL A 399 -8.70 13.54 14.85
CA VAL A 399 -8.61 14.89 15.39
C VAL A 399 -8.48 14.80 16.90
N TYR A 400 -7.42 15.40 17.43
CA TYR A 400 -7.16 15.54 18.86
C TYR A 400 -7.17 17.02 19.23
N GLY A 401 -7.63 17.34 20.43
CA GLY A 401 -7.56 18.71 20.89
C GLY A 401 -8.15 18.93 22.26
N ASP A 402 -8.14 20.20 22.67
CA ASP A 402 -8.68 20.65 23.95
C ASP A 402 -9.47 21.97 23.88
N GLY A 403 -9.72 22.45 22.66
CA GLY A 403 -10.37 23.72 22.38
C GLY A 403 -9.40 24.89 22.22
N LEU A 404 -8.15 24.77 22.68
CA LEU A 404 -7.08 25.73 22.40
C LEU A 404 -6.06 25.16 21.43
N THR A 405 -5.62 23.92 21.60
CA THR A 405 -4.65 23.27 20.72
C THR A 405 -5.35 22.20 19.90
N THR A 406 -5.03 22.14 18.62
CA THR A 406 -5.56 21.16 17.67
C THR A 406 -4.41 20.35 17.09
N LEU A 407 -4.62 19.05 16.96
CA LEU A 407 -3.69 18.10 16.40
C LEU A 407 -4.48 17.16 15.49
N THR A 408 -4.20 17.16 14.19
CA THR A 408 -4.74 16.15 13.28
C THR A 408 -3.65 15.13 12.95
N VAL A 409 -4.04 13.86 12.92
CA VAL A 409 -3.18 12.74 12.54
C VAL A 409 -3.88 11.98 11.44
N SER A 410 -3.34 12.02 10.24
CA SER A 410 -3.82 11.25 9.10
C SER A 410 -2.89 10.08 8.81
N ARG A 411 -3.46 8.90 8.61
CA ARG A 411 -2.79 7.68 8.16
C ARG A 411 -3.40 7.26 6.84
N GLN A 412 -2.55 7.00 5.85
CA GLN A 412 -3.00 6.47 4.57
C GLN A 412 -1.97 5.49 3.98
N PRO A 413 -2.41 4.40 3.33
CA PRO A 413 -1.48 3.52 2.63
C PRO A 413 -0.80 4.24 1.47
N GLY A 414 0.51 4.09 1.34
CA GLY A 414 1.24 4.71 0.23
C GLY A 414 2.74 4.83 0.45
N THR A 415 3.40 5.45 -0.54
CA THR A 415 4.81 5.84 -0.45
C THR A 415 4.86 7.35 -0.32
N LEU A 416 5.58 7.84 0.69
CA LEU A 416 5.70 9.28 0.92
C LEU A 416 6.55 9.91 -0.17
N VAL A 417 6.01 10.95 -0.82
CA VAL A 417 6.81 11.97 -1.47
C VAL A 417 6.67 13.25 -0.66
N PRO A 418 7.79 13.79 -0.14
CA PRO A 418 7.72 15.02 0.60
C PRO A 418 7.26 16.14 -0.33
N GLY A 419 6.23 16.86 0.09
CA GLY A 419 5.78 18.07 -0.57
C GLY A 419 6.79 19.20 -0.49
N ASP A 420 6.57 20.22 -1.31
CA ASP A 420 7.46 21.37 -1.41
C ASP A 420 7.61 22.09 -0.05
N GLY A 421 8.82 22.60 0.20
CA GLY A 421 9.15 23.32 1.45
C GLY A 421 9.40 22.45 2.68
N MET A 422 9.17 21.13 2.60
CA MET A 422 9.51 20.22 3.71
C MET A 422 11.02 19.94 3.79
N THR A 423 11.52 19.93 5.03
CA THR A 423 12.92 19.61 5.35
C THR A 423 12.97 18.37 6.24
N PHE A 424 13.89 17.45 5.98
CA PHE A 424 14.03 16.25 6.81
C PHE A 424 14.67 16.59 8.16
N ASP A 425 13.96 16.29 9.24
CA ASP A 425 14.43 16.48 10.61
C ASP A 425 14.86 15.13 11.20
N ALA A 426 16.18 14.95 11.36
CA ALA A 426 16.75 13.72 11.88
C ALA A 426 16.39 13.43 13.34
N ALA A 427 16.01 14.44 14.13
CA ALA A 427 15.63 14.23 15.53
C ALA A 427 14.26 13.57 15.65
N THR A 428 13.33 13.92 14.77
CA THR A 428 11.97 13.36 14.73
C THR A 428 11.81 12.20 13.73
N GLY A 429 12.80 12.00 12.85
CA GLY A 429 12.74 10.98 11.80
C GLY A 429 11.70 11.30 10.71
N ALA A 430 11.25 12.56 10.63
CA ALA A 430 10.15 12.98 9.78
C ALA A 430 10.54 14.18 8.90
N TRP A 431 9.84 14.31 7.77
CA TRP A 431 9.84 15.54 6.99
C TRP A 431 8.99 16.57 7.70
N ARG A 432 9.49 17.79 7.82
CA ARG A 432 8.88 18.87 8.59
C ARG A 432 8.76 20.14 7.75
N ALA A 433 7.59 20.76 7.79
CA ALA A 433 7.38 22.15 7.39
C ALA A 433 6.84 22.94 8.58
N VAL A 434 7.32 24.18 8.73
CA VAL A 434 6.84 25.14 9.73
C VAL A 434 6.43 26.39 8.97
N ASP A 435 5.16 26.43 8.59
CA ASP A 435 4.64 27.41 7.64
C ASP A 435 3.78 28.41 8.39
N GLY A 436 4.43 29.29 9.14
CA GLY A 436 3.74 30.26 9.98
C GLY A 436 2.73 29.55 10.90
N ALA A 437 1.44 29.59 10.57
CA ALA A 437 0.33 29.17 11.42
C ALA A 437 0.38 27.74 11.99
N VAL A 438 1.02 26.78 11.31
CA VAL A 438 1.03 25.36 11.72
C VAL A 438 2.39 24.70 11.51
N THR A 439 2.65 23.65 12.29
CA THR A 439 3.72 22.68 12.01
C THR A 439 3.13 21.43 11.36
N VAL A 440 3.73 21.02 10.24
CA VAL A 440 3.39 19.78 9.52
C VAL A 440 4.55 18.80 9.62
N LEU A 441 4.25 17.56 9.97
CA LEU A 441 5.18 16.43 9.92
C LEU A 441 4.64 15.36 8.97
N ALA A 442 5.51 14.76 8.17
CA ALA A 442 5.17 13.61 7.35
C ALA A 442 6.30 12.58 7.35
N TRP A 443 5.97 11.31 7.57
CA TRP A 443 6.93 10.21 7.46
C TRP A 443 6.25 8.94 7.00
N GLN A 444 7.04 7.99 6.52
CA GLN A 444 6.56 6.67 6.17
C GLN A 444 6.89 5.69 7.28
N SER A 445 5.91 4.89 7.68
CA SER A 445 6.10 3.77 8.59
C SER A 445 5.52 2.50 7.98
N GLY A 446 6.39 1.53 7.64
CA GLY A 446 5.99 0.35 6.89
C GLY A 446 5.41 0.71 5.52
N GLY A 447 4.15 0.34 5.28
CA GLY A 447 3.39 0.63 4.06
C GLY A 447 2.47 1.86 4.13
N ASP A 448 2.49 2.58 5.26
CA ASP A 448 1.61 3.72 5.51
C ASP A 448 2.41 5.02 5.59
N VAL A 449 1.81 6.09 5.06
CA VAL A 449 2.23 7.47 5.23
C VAL A 449 1.45 8.06 6.39
N TRP A 450 2.19 8.55 7.38
CA TRP A 450 1.66 9.28 8.52
C TRP A 450 1.89 10.76 8.30
N THR A 451 0.88 11.56 8.58
CA THR A 451 0.98 13.02 8.51
C THR A 451 0.30 13.64 9.71
N VAL A 452 0.98 14.59 10.32
CA VAL A 452 0.56 15.27 11.54
C VAL A 452 0.56 16.76 11.27
N VAL A 453 -0.53 17.43 11.61
CA VAL A 453 -0.64 18.90 11.53
C VAL A 453 -1.08 19.43 12.89
N THR A 454 -0.41 20.45 13.40
CA THR A 454 -0.73 21.04 14.70
C THR A 454 -0.36 22.51 14.81
N ASP A 455 -1.13 23.25 15.61
CA ASP A 455 -0.84 24.62 16.08
C ASP A 455 -0.24 24.65 17.50
N GLY A 456 0.21 23.48 17.99
CA GLY A 456 0.80 23.30 19.30
C GLY A 456 2.31 23.57 19.35
N SER A 457 2.89 23.38 20.55
CA SER A 457 4.30 23.67 20.80
C SER A 457 5.26 22.65 20.18
N ALA A 458 6.54 23.01 20.09
CA ALA A 458 7.60 22.07 19.68
C ALA A 458 7.67 20.82 20.59
N GLN A 459 7.37 20.96 21.88
CA GLN A 459 7.29 19.83 22.82
C GLN A 459 6.14 18.88 22.46
N LEU A 460 4.99 19.40 22.02
CA LEU A 460 3.89 18.56 21.53
C LEU A 460 4.30 17.80 20.26
N VAL A 461 4.93 18.48 19.31
CA VAL A 461 5.45 17.89 18.06
C VAL A 461 6.41 16.73 18.37
N GLU A 462 7.35 16.93 19.29
CA GLU A 462 8.31 15.90 19.73
C GLU A 462 7.59 14.73 20.44
N SER A 463 6.68 15.03 21.37
CA SER A 463 5.91 14.00 22.08
C SER A 463 5.06 13.15 21.14
N VAL A 464 4.40 13.77 20.15
CA VAL A 464 3.53 13.07 19.18
C VAL A 464 4.37 12.21 18.25
N SER A 465 5.41 12.79 17.64
CA SER A 465 6.28 12.06 16.71
C SER A 465 6.97 10.86 17.37
N GLY A 466 7.39 10.98 18.63
CA GLY A 466 7.96 9.86 19.39
C GLY A 466 6.95 8.78 19.79
N SER A 467 5.66 9.10 19.83
CA SER A 467 4.59 8.15 20.22
C SER A 467 4.04 7.31 19.06
N LEU A 468 4.25 7.76 17.83
CA LEU A 468 3.72 7.12 16.63
C LEU A 468 4.73 6.15 15.99
N PRO A 469 4.28 5.22 15.12
CA PRO A 469 5.15 4.19 14.56
C PRO A 469 6.24 4.74 13.63
N HIS A 470 7.46 4.19 13.74
CA HIS A 470 8.63 4.47 12.89
C HIS A 470 9.25 3.20 12.29
N ALA A 471 8.42 2.17 12.04
CA ALA A 471 8.86 0.96 11.36
C ALA A 471 9.49 1.29 9.99
N ALA A 472 10.60 0.61 9.64
CA ALA A 472 11.29 0.84 8.38
C ALA A 472 10.33 0.68 7.17
N PRO A 473 10.47 1.49 6.12
CA PRO A 473 9.64 1.41 4.93
C PRO A 473 9.68 0.00 4.33
N THR A 474 8.52 -0.66 4.24
CA THR A 474 8.39 -1.95 3.55
C THR A 474 8.11 -1.65 2.08
N GLN A 475 9.12 -1.79 1.23
CA GLN A 475 8.85 -1.86 -0.20
C GLN A 475 8.21 -3.22 -0.49
N PRO A 476 6.98 -3.27 -1.04
CA PRO A 476 6.36 -4.53 -1.42
C PRO A 476 7.28 -5.24 -2.41
N GLY A 477 7.66 -6.45 -2.05
CA GLY A 477 8.54 -7.27 -2.86
C GLY A 477 7.82 -7.80 -4.11
N PRO A 478 8.57 -8.39 -5.06
CA PRO A 478 7.98 -9.01 -6.24
C PRO A 478 6.97 -10.13 -5.90
N PHE A 479 7.14 -10.80 -4.75
CA PHE A 479 6.21 -11.81 -4.27
C PHE A 479 4.89 -11.23 -3.73
N ASP A 480 4.94 -10.08 -3.05
CA ASP A 480 3.74 -9.41 -2.52
C ASP A 480 2.81 -8.99 -3.67
N ARG A 481 3.41 -8.55 -4.79
CA ARG A 481 2.66 -8.23 -6.00
C ARG A 481 1.95 -9.44 -6.60
N ILE A 482 2.62 -10.59 -6.65
CA ILE A 482 2.03 -11.84 -7.18
C ILE A 482 0.85 -12.27 -6.29
N LEU A 483 1.04 -12.25 -4.97
CA LEU A 483 -0.01 -12.62 -4.01
C LEU A 483 -1.23 -11.69 -4.10
N ALA A 484 -1.00 -10.37 -4.16
CA ALA A 484 -2.08 -9.40 -4.31
C ALA A 484 -2.91 -9.62 -5.60
N GLY A 485 -2.27 -10.02 -6.70
CA GLY A 485 -3.01 -10.35 -7.92
C GLY A 485 -3.77 -11.66 -7.86
N LEU A 486 -3.25 -12.67 -7.15
CA LEU A 486 -3.99 -13.91 -6.92
C LEU A 486 -5.20 -13.68 -6.01
N ASP A 487 -5.07 -12.86 -4.98
CA ASP A 487 -6.16 -12.50 -4.06
C ASP A 487 -7.23 -11.65 -4.76
N TRP A 488 -6.82 -10.72 -5.63
CA TRP A 488 -7.74 -9.96 -6.48
C TRP A 488 -8.52 -10.87 -7.45
N ILE A 489 -7.87 -11.87 -8.05
CA ILE A 489 -8.56 -12.87 -8.88
C ILE A 489 -9.55 -13.68 -8.03
N ALA A 490 -9.12 -14.15 -6.85
CA ALA A 490 -9.94 -14.98 -5.97
C ALA A 490 -11.20 -14.25 -5.49
N SER A 491 -11.07 -13.00 -5.07
CA SER A 491 -12.19 -12.14 -4.64
C SER A 491 -13.19 -11.87 -5.76
N ARG A 492 -12.75 -11.64 -7.00
CA ARG A 492 -13.67 -11.51 -8.16
C ARG A 492 -14.29 -12.82 -8.61
N ALA A 493 -13.60 -13.95 -8.41
CA ALA A 493 -14.11 -15.27 -8.74
C ALA A 493 -15.04 -15.84 -7.65
N GLY A 494 -15.17 -15.17 -6.49
CA GLY A 494 -15.95 -15.65 -5.35
C GLY A 494 -15.33 -16.85 -4.65
N ILE A 495 -14.03 -17.07 -4.83
CA ILE A 495 -13.27 -18.16 -4.20
C ILE A 495 -12.73 -17.60 -2.89
N ARG A 496 -13.27 -18.06 -1.76
CA ARG A 496 -12.77 -17.73 -0.41
C ARG A 496 -11.79 -18.77 0.09
#